data_AF-A0A9D0AAE0-F1
#
_entry.id   AF-A0A9D0AAE0-F1
#
_cell.length_a   1.000
_cell.length_b   1.000
_cell.length_c   1.000
_cell.angle_alpha   90.00
_cell.angle_beta   90.00
_cell.angle_gamma   90.00
#
_symmetry.space_group_name_H-M   'P 1'
#
loop_
_entity.id
_entity.type
_entity.pdbx_description
1 polymer ?
#
loop_
_entity_poly.entity_id
_entity_poly.type
_entity_poly.pdbx_seq_one_letter_code
_entity_poly.pdbx_strand_id
1 'polypeptide(L)'
;MNQSKMPQVDLQPMQEIAGWEEFFQDGEAYLKTAAGAHKRRKEIFTAEILYNLVAMAIEKFVMAALMRHGAMPYNHTMVDLVEAMEQNFPDAMKELREPLLELDKYQEICDLDTYTIKPPTMGEIPSMLGLAEQLKSLVVRELL
;
A
#
# COMPACT_ATOMS: atom_id res chain seq x y z
N MET A 1 41.54 -34.86 7.50
CA MET A 1 40.75 -33.64 7.81
C MET A 1 40.62 -32.85 6.52
N ASN A 2 39.45 -32.86 5.89
CA ASN A 2 39.20 -32.14 4.65
C ASN A 2 38.21 -31.02 4.97
N GLN A 3 38.69 -29.78 5.07
CA GLN A 3 37.80 -28.63 5.24
C GLN A 3 37.21 -28.27 3.89
N SER A 4 35.97 -28.69 3.66
CA SER A 4 35.18 -28.26 2.51
C SER A 4 34.85 -26.77 2.72
N LYS A 5 35.48 -25.88 1.93
CA LYS A 5 35.15 -24.46 1.91
C LYS A 5 33.73 -24.32 1.34
N MET A 6 32.78 -23.87 2.16
CA MET A 6 31.45 -23.50 1.67
C MET A 6 31.60 -22.37 0.65
N PRO A 7 30.84 -22.40 -0.47
CA PRO A 7 30.86 -21.32 -1.43
C PRO A 7 30.36 -20.05 -0.75
N GLN A 8 31.15 -18.99 -0.84
CA GLN A 8 30.80 -17.68 -0.36
C GLN A 8 29.72 -17.14 -1.31
N VAL A 9 28.49 -17.05 -0.82
CA VAL A 9 27.38 -16.45 -1.57
C VAL A 9 27.64 -14.96 -1.65
N ASP A 10 27.87 -14.47 -2.86
CA ASP A 10 28.01 -13.04 -3.14
C ASP A 10 26.61 -12.43 -3.05
N LEU A 11 26.30 -11.83 -1.90
CA LEU A 11 25.04 -11.12 -1.69
C LEU A 11 25.16 -9.80 -2.44
N GLN A 12 24.56 -9.75 -3.64
CA GLN A 12 24.45 -8.50 -4.36
C GLN A 12 23.68 -7.48 -3.50
N PRO A 13 24.14 -6.21 -3.44
CA PRO A 13 23.38 -5.18 -2.76
C PRO A 13 22.01 -5.04 -3.42
N MET A 14 20.96 -4.94 -2.61
CA MET A 14 19.61 -4.60 -3.05
C MET A 14 19.68 -3.33 -3.89
N GLN A 15 19.26 -3.45 -5.14
CA GLN A 15 19.18 -2.34 -6.08
C GLN A 15 17.73 -1.87 -6.16
N GLU A 16 17.52 -0.55 -6.08
CA GLU A 16 16.21 0.03 -6.29
C GLU A 16 15.66 -0.32 -7.67
N ILE A 17 14.35 -0.51 -7.73
CA ILE A 17 13.61 -0.68 -8.98
C ILE A 17 13.24 0.72 -9.47
N ALA A 18 13.66 1.06 -10.69
CA ALA A 18 13.39 2.36 -11.30
C ALA A 18 11.89 2.67 -11.42
N GLY A 19 11.53 3.95 -11.30
CA GLY A 19 10.16 4.43 -11.41
C GLY A 19 9.38 4.44 -10.09
N TRP A 20 10.03 4.12 -8.96
CA TRP A 20 9.39 4.18 -7.64
C TRP A 20 8.88 5.59 -7.30
N GLU A 21 9.54 6.64 -7.80
CA GLU A 21 9.15 8.04 -7.62
C GLU A 21 7.80 8.35 -8.28
N GLU A 22 7.54 7.77 -9.46
CA GLU A 22 6.28 7.94 -10.17
C GLU A 22 5.13 7.32 -9.38
N PHE A 23 5.35 6.11 -8.83
CA PHE A 23 4.39 5.50 -7.91
C PHE A 23 4.13 6.39 -6.70
N PHE A 24 5.18 6.96 -6.08
CA PHE A 24 4.97 7.84 -4.93
C PHE A 24 4.15 9.09 -5.30
N GLN A 25 4.48 9.74 -6.42
CA GLN A 25 3.78 10.93 -6.92
C GLN A 25 2.31 10.64 -7.26
N ASP A 26 2.02 9.50 -7.90
CA ASP A 26 0.66 9.05 -8.18
C ASP A 26 -0.12 8.84 -6.88
N GLY A 27 0.50 8.21 -5.88
CA GLY A 27 -0.11 8.05 -4.56
C GLY A 27 -0.50 9.38 -3.92
N GLU A 28 0.38 10.38 -4.00
CA GLU A 28 0.08 11.74 -3.53
C GLU A 28 -1.08 12.38 -4.31
N ALA A 29 -1.13 12.19 -5.63
CA ALA A 29 -2.18 12.74 -6.48
C ALA A 29 -3.55 12.12 -6.16
N TYR A 30 -3.62 10.81 -5.96
CA TYR A 30 -4.84 10.11 -5.56
C TYR A 30 -5.32 10.57 -4.18
N LEU A 31 -4.44 10.58 -3.18
CA LEU A 31 -4.78 11.00 -1.82
C LEU A 31 -5.26 12.46 -1.78
N LYS A 32 -4.55 13.36 -2.46
CA LYS A 32 -4.94 14.78 -2.58
C LYS A 32 -6.31 14.93 -3.25
N THR A 33 -6.59 14.13 -4.27
CA THR A 33 -7.88 14.15 -4.97
C THR A 33 -9.00 13.70 -4.05
N ALA A 34 -8.84 12.56 -3.37
CA ALA A 34 -9.82 12.03 -2.42
C ALA A 34 -10.07 13.01 -1.26
N ALA A 35 -9.02 13.48 -0.60
CA ALA A 35 -9.11 14.42 0.52
C ALA A 35 -9.79 15.74 0.09
N GLY A 36 -9.40 16.27 -1.06
CA GLY A 36 -9.99 17.50 -1.60
C GLY A 36 -11.45 17.34 -2.00
N ALA A 37 -11.82 16.20 -2.58
CA ALA A 37 -13.20 15.88 -2.94
C ALA A 37 -14.10 15.74 -1.71
N HIS A 38 -13.66 14.95 -0.72
CA HIS A 38 -14.36 14.76 0.54
C HIS A 38 -14.55 16.09 1.30
N LYS A 39 -13.49 16.89 1.44
CA LYS A 39 -13.53 18.21 2.10
C LYS A 39 -14.55 19.16 1.46
N ARG A 40 -14.64 19.16 0.14
CA ARG A 40 -15.56 20.03 -0.62
C ARG A 40 -16.97 19.46 -0.76
N ARG A 41 -17.24 18.26 -0.22
CA ARG A 41 -18.54 17.58 -0.31
C ARG A 41 -19.09 17.54 -1.74
N LYS A 42 -18.21 17.23 -2.70
CA LYS A 42 -18.61 17.16 -4.11
C LYS A 42 -19.53 15.95 -4.32
N GLU A 43 -20.78 16.18 -4.71
CA GLU A 43 -21.80 15.12 -4.87
C GLU A 43 -21.40 14.01 -5.85
N ILE A 44 -20.58 14.33 -6.87
CA ILE A 44 -20.05 13.34 -7.82
C ILE A 44 -19.09 12.33 -7.20
N PHE A 45 -18.51 12.62 -6.03
CA PHE A 45 -17.62 11.72 -5.31
C PHE A 45 -18.42 10.96 -4.26
N THR A 46 -18.96 9.81 -4.67
CA THR A 46 -19.59 8.86 -3.75
C THR A 46 -18.56 8.29 -2.78
N ALA A 47 -19.04 7.67 -1.69
CA ALA A 47 -18.14 7.00 -0.73
C ALA A 47 -17.30 5.90 -1.40
N GLU A 48 -17.90 5.16 -2.34
CA GLU A 48 -17.20 4.16 -3.15
C GLU A 48 -16.07 4.76 -4.01
N ILE A 49 -16.33 5.88 -4.69
CA ILE A 49 -15.28 6.56 -5.48
C ILE A 49 -14.15 7.04 -4.57
N LEU A 50 -14.49 7.61 -3.41
CA LEU A 50 -13.49 8.08 -2.45
C LEU A 50 -12.66 6.92 -1.89
N TYR A 51 -13.30 5.80 -1.56
CA TYR A 51 -12.62 4.58 -1.14
C TYR A 51 -11.65 4.07 -2.22
N ASN A 52 -12.08 3.98 -3.47
CA ASN A 52 -11.21 3.51 -4.55
C ASN A 52 -10.00 4.42 -4.75
N LEU A 53 -10.17 5.75 -4.64
CA LEU A 53 -9.05 6.69 -4.69
C LEU A 53 -8.09 6.51 -3.51
N VAL A 54 -8.62 6.23 -2.32
CA VAL A 54 -7.80 5.96 -1.14
C VAL A 54 -7.03 4.63 -1.29
N ALA A 55 -7.70 3.57 -1.75
CA ALA A 55 -7.07 2.28 -2.01
C ALA A 55 -5.94 2.39 -3.04
N MET A 56 -6.16 3.12 -4.14
CA MET A 56 -5.11 3.42 -5.11
C MET A 56 -3.95 4.20 -4.48
N ALA A 57 -4.22 5.22 -3.65
CA ALA A 57 -3.15 5.94 -2.98
C ALA A 57 -2.29 5.01 -2.10
N ILE A 58 -2.93 4.13 -1.32
CA ILE A 58 -2.27 3.15 -0.46
C ILE A 58 -1.42 2.19 -1.27
N GLU A 59 -1.98 1.59 -2.33
CA GLU A 59 -1.23 0.70 -3.24
C GLU A 59 0.02 1.40 -3.78
N LYS A 60 -0.14 2.63 -4.26
CA LYS A 60 0.97 3.41 -4.83
C LYS A 60 2.07 3.72 -3.81
N PHE A 61 1.73 4.02 -2.56
CA PHE A 61 2.72 4.21 -1.50
C PHE A 61 3.46 2.92 -1.13
N VAL A 62 2.75 1.79 -1.06
CA VAL A 62 3.37 0.48 -0.82
C VAL A 62 4.33 0.13 -1.94
N MET A 63 3.88 0.27 -3.19
CA MET A 63 4.72 0.01 -4.37
C MET A 63 5.98 0.88 -4.37
N ALA A 64 5.86 2.17 -4.10
CA ALA A 64 7.02 3.06 -4.01
C ALA A 64 8.02 2.61 -2.94
N ALA A 65 7.56 2.23 -1.76
CA ALA A 65 8.42 1.75 -0.68
C ALA A 65 9.13 0.44 -1.04
N LEU A 66 8.39 -0.55 -1.55
CA LEU A 66 8.95 -1.85 -1.95
C LEU A 66 9.94 -1.68 -3.11
N MET A 67 9.56 -0.95 -4.16
CA MET A 67 10.42 -0.74 -5.32
C MET A 67 11.72 -0.04 -4.96
N ARG A 68 11.66 0.98 -4.09
CA ARG A 68 12.88 1.64 -3.58
C ARG A 68 13.78 0.67 -2.82
N HIS A 69 13.19 -0.31 -2.13
CA HIS A 69 13.92 -1.35 -1.42
C HIS A 69 14.35 -2.53 -2.31
N GLY A 70 14.07 -2.49 -3.62
CA GLY A 70 14.41 -3.58 -4.54
C GLY A 70 13.45 -4.77 -4.48
N ALA A 71 12.26 -4.59 -3.91
CA ALA A 71 11.25 -5.62 -3.70
C ALA A 71 9.97 -5.35 -4.51
N MET A 72 9.15 -6.38 -4.67
CA MET A 72 7.84 -6.33 -5.30
C MET A 72 6.87 -7.24 -4.55
N PRO A 73 5.58 -6.88 -4.44
CA PRO A 73 4.58 -7.78 -3.91
C PRO A 73 4.26 -8.91 -4.91
N TYR A 74 3.65 -10.00 -4.44
CA TYR A 74 3.21 -11.09 -5.31
C TYR A 74 2.08 -10.65 -6.25
N ASN A 75 1.14 -9.86 -5.72
CA ASN A 75 0.01 -9.27 -6.45
C ASN A 75 -0.40 -7.94 -5.77
N HIS A 76 -1.38 -7.25 -6.34
CA HIS A 76 -1.85 -5.93 -5.86
C HIS A 76 -3.09 -6.04 -4.96
N THR A 77 -3.36 -7.21 -4.38
CA THR A 77 -4.39 -7.33 -3.34
C THR A 77 -3.88 -6.69 -2.05
N MET A 78 -4.77 -6.17 -1.20
CA MET A 78 -4.34 -5.53 0.04
C MET A 78 -3.56 -6.49 0.95
N VAL A 79 -3.95 -7.76 0.97
CA VAL A 79 -3.26 -8.83 1.70
C VAL A 79 -1.82 -9.00 1.21
N ASP A 80 -1.62 -9.16 -0.10
CA ASP A 80 -0.29 -9.34 -0.69
C ASP A 80 0.61 -8.11 -0.49
N LEU A 81 0.03 -6.91 -0.55
CA LEU A 81 0.73 -5.66 -0.29
C LEU A 81 1.19 -5.55 1.17
N VAL A 82 0.31 -5.88 2.13
CA VAL A 82 0.64 -5.88 3.57
C VAL A 82 1.70 -6.92 3.87
N GLU A 83 1.57 -8.14 3.34
CA GLU A 83 2.56 -9.20 3.53
C GLU A 83 3.93 -8.79 3.00
N ALA A 84 4.00 -8.23 1.79
CA ALA A 84 5.25 -7.74 1.22
C ALA A 84 5.87 -6.63 2.08
N MET A 85 5.06 -5.69 2.58
CA MET A 85 5.55 -4.64 3.47
C MET A 85 6.09 -5.20 4.80
N GLU A 86 5.46 -6.22 5.39
CA GLU A 86 5.95 -6.84 6.61
C GLU A 86 7.25 -7.63 6.41
N GLN A 87 7.38 -8.32 5.28
CA GLN A 87 8.60 -9.06 4.94
C GLN A 87 9.81 -8.13 4.79
N ASN A 88 9.61 -6.92 4.25
CA ASN A 88 10.69 -5.96 4.01
C ASN A 88 10.86 -4.94 5.15
N PHE A 89 9.78 -4.62 5.87
CA PHE A 89 9.73 -3.58 6.90
C PHE A 89 8.92 -4.02 8.14
N PRO A 90 9.33 -5.10 8.83
CA PRO A 90 8.51 -5.76 9.86
C PRO A 90 8.15 -4.85 11.05
N ASP A 91 9.07 -3.97 11.47
CA ASP A 91 8.81 -3.06 12.60
C ASP A 91 7.88 -1.91 12.25
N ALA A 92 7.93 -1.44 11.00
CA ALA A 92 7.17 -0.31 10.49
C ALA A 92 5.67 -0.62 10.32
N MET A 93 5.31 -1.89 10.13
CA MET A 93 3.94 -2.32 9.85
C MET A 93 3.08 -2.61 11.08
N LYS A 94 3.67 -2.66 12.29
CA LYS A 94 2.98 -3.08 13.52
C LYS A 94 1.63 -2.39 13.78
N GLU A 95 1.54 -1.10 13.48
CA GLU A 95 0.32 -0.31 13.72
C GLU A 95 -0.58 -0.18 12.48
N LEU A 96 -0.07 -0.51 11.29
CA LEU A 96 -0.78 -0.31 10.02
C LEU A 96 -1.35 -1.60 9.43
N ARG A 97 -0.82 -2.77 9.82
CA ARG A 97 -1.23 -4.08 9.30
C ARG A 97 -2.74 -4.28 9.36
N GLU A 98 -3.32 -4.33 10.55
CA GLU A 98 -4.74 -4.64 10.72
C GLU A 98 -5.66 -3.59 10.07
N PRO A 99 -5.44 -2.27 10.25
CA PRO A 99 -6.24 -1.27 9.54
C PRO A 99 -6.19 -1.38 8.01
N LEU A 100 -5.05 -1.76 7.43
CA LEU A 100 -4.91 -1.97 6.00
C LEU A 100 -5.69 -3.21 5.54
N LEU A 101 -5.53 -4.34 6.23
CA LEU A 101 -6.28 -5.57 5.92
C LEU A 101 -7.80 -5.37 6.03
N GLU A 102 -8.24 -4.53 6.97
CA GLU A 102 -9.66 -4.16 7.12
C GLU A 102 -10.24 -3.38 5.93
N LEU A 103 -9.41 -2.90 4.99
CA LEU A 103 -9.92 -2.31 3.74
C LEU A 103 -10.46 -3.37 2.77
N ASP A 104 -9.98 -4.60 2.83
CA ASP A 104 -10.35 -5.67 1.89
C ASP A 104 -11.84 -6.04 2.00
N LYS A 105 -12.44 -5.87 3.19
CA LYS A 105 -13.87 -6.14 3.44
C LYS A 105 -14.84 -5.31 2.61
N TYR A 106 -14.39 -4.21 2.00
CA TYR A 106 -15.23 -3.35 1.17
C TYR A 106 -15.27 -3.85 -0.29
N GLN A 107 -14.20 -4.49 -0.76
CA GLN A 107 -14.09 -5.01 -2.12
C GLN A 107 -13.19 -6.26 -2.18
N GLU A 108 -13.81 -7.43 -2.27
CA GLU A 108 -13.16 -8.70 -2.61
C GLU A 108 -13.40 -8.97 -4.10
N ILE A 109 -12.58 -8.35 -4.96
CA ILE A 109 -12.75 -8.39 -6.43
C ILE A 109 -11.73 -9.29 -7.13
N CYS A 110 -10.75 -9.82 -6.39
CA CYS A 110 -9.66 -10.66 -6.90
C CYS A 110 -9.85 -12.15 -6.62
N ASP A 111 -10.97 -12.55 -6.00
CA ASP A 111 -11.34 -13.95 -5.79
C ASP A 111 -12.11 -14.49 -7.01
N LEU A 112 -11.83 -15.74 -7.41
CA LEU A 112 -12.45 -16.40 -8.57
C LEU A 112 -13.83 -16.99 -8.23
N ASP A 113 -14.05 -17.34 -6.98
CA ASP A 113 -15.24 -18.00 -6.47
C ASP A 113 -16.18 -17.03 -5.74
N THR A 114 -15.64 -15.94 -5.20
CA THR A 114 -16.41 -14.90 -4.51
C THR A 114 -16.18 -13.52 -5.10
N TYR A 115 -17.26 -12.76 -5.27
CA TYR A 115 -17.22 -11.36 -5.72
C TYR A 115 -18.12 -10.54 -4.80
N THR A 116 -17.51 -9.81 -3.88
CA THR A 116 -18.24 -9.03 -2.88
C THR A 116 -17.85 -7.57 -2.96
N ILE A 117 -18.82 -6.71 -3.26
CA ILE A 117 -18.67 -5.26 -3.13
C ILE A 117 -19.66 -4.78 -2.08
N LYS A 118 -19.12 -4.25 -0.98
CA LYS A 118 -19.89 -3.56 0.04
C LYS A 118 -19.34 -2.14 0.16
N PRO A 119 -19.96 -1.14 -0.50
CA PRO A 119 -19.42 0.21 -0.47
C PRO A 119 -19.41 0.75 0.95
N PRO A 120 -18.36 1.50 1.35
CA PRO A 120 -18.35 2.16 2.64
C PRO A 120 -19.41 3.24 2.71
N THR A 121 -19.75 3.62 3.94
CA THR A 121 -20.50 4.83 4.22
C THR A 121 -19.61 6.06 4.11
N MET A 122 -20.22 7.22 3.84
CA MET A 122 -19.47 8.47 3.81
C MET A 122 -18.82 8.81 5.17
N GLY A 123 -19.37 8.28 6.28
CA GLY A 123 -18.81 8.45 7.62
C GLY A 123 -17.51 7.66 7.87
N GLU A 124 -17.21 6.64 7.07
CA GLU A 124 -15.99 5.84 7.16
C GLU A 124 -14.83 6.43 6.36
N ILE A 125 -15.10 7.29 5.38
CA ILE A 125 -14.06 7.90 4.53
C ILE A 125 -12.98 8.66 5.31
N PRO A 126 -13.30 9.44 6.37
CA PRO A 126 -12.27 10.13 7.16
C PRO A 126 -11.22 9.20 7.77
N SER A 127 -11.59 8.00 8.26
CA SER A 127 -10.61 7.08 8.84
C SER A 127 -9.72 6.46 7.77
N MET A 128 -10.28 6.15 6.60
CA MET A 128 -9.53 5.64 5.45
C MET A 128 -8.51 6.67 4.93
N LEU A 129 -8.92 7.93 4.82
CA LEU A 129 -8.01 9.04 4.48
C LEU A 129 -6.89 9.18 5.53
N GLY A 130 -7.24 9.05 6.82
CA GLY A 130 -6.27 9.09 7.91
C GLY A 130 -5.25 7.95 7.81
N LEU A 131 -5.69 6.74 7.49
CA LEU A 131 -4.83 5.58 7.29
C LEU A 131 -3.85 5.79 6.12
N ALA A 132 -4.34 6.31 4.99
CA ALA A 132 -3.48 6.62 3.85
C ALA A 132 -2.42 7.69 4.16
N GLU A 133 -2.77 8.72 4.94
CA GLU A 133 -1.81 9.74 5.41
C GLU A 133 -0.77 9.16 6.38
N GLN A 134 -1.18 8.24 7.27
CA GLN A 134 -0.25 7.54 8.17
C GLN A 134 0.75 6.69 7.37
N LEU A 135 0.26 5.92 6.39
CA LEU A 135 1.12 5.13 5.51
C LEU A 135 2.06 6.02 4.70
N LYS A 136 1.57 7.10 4.09
CA LYS A 136 2.41 8.08 3.40
C LYS A 136 3.52 8.61 4.32
N SER A 137 3.16 8.97 5.55
CA SER A 137 4.10 9.50 6.53
C SER A 137 5.15 8.48 6.96
N LEU A 138 4.78 7.19 7.04
CA LEU A 138 5.74 6.11 7.25
C LEU A 138 6.70 6.01 6.07
N VAL A 139 6.15 5.94 4.85
CA VAL A 139 6.94 5.82 3.61
C VAL A 139 7.94 6.97 3.50
N VAL A 140 7.52 8.22 3.70
CA VAL A 140 8.41 9.40 3.63
C VAL A 140 9.50 9.42 4.70
N ARG A 141 9.21 8.98 5.92
CA ARG A 141 10.15 9.13 7.06
C ARG A 141 11.16 8.02 7.17
N GLU A 142 10.77 6.80 6.79
CA GLU A 142 11.52 5.61 7.16
C GLU A 142 11.93 4.77 5.94
N LEU A 143 11.23 4.92 4.82
CA LEU A 143 11.37 4.03 3.66
C LEU A 143 11.81 4.77 2.39
N LEU A 144 11.60 6.10 2.36
CA LEU A 144 12.17 7.04 1.41
C LEU A 144 13.25 7.93 2.06
#